data_AF-A0A819J616-F1
#
_entry.id   AF-A0A819J616-F1
#
_cell.length_a   1.000
_cell.length_b   1.000
_cell.length_c   1.000
_cell.angle_alpha   90.00
_cell.angle_beta   90.00
_cell.angle_gamma   90.00
#
_symmetry.space_group_name_H-M   'P 1'
#
loop_
_entity.id
_entity.type
_entity.pdbx_description
1 polymer ?
#
loop_
_entity_poly.entity_id
_entity_poly.type
_entity_poly.pdbx_seq_one_letter_code
_entity_poly.pdbx_strand_id
1 'polypeptide(L)'
;MPRKENIKSLIPNVLKVVKNQIDEQHYLKESQKHALTYTNSKFIHHNKTVETTIECVGSLYNQSCLYHNLYYVDSEFMVLTVKGTYLPTYSVRIDAFVLWPTTPKERVFDSYSDLEKFVRTVIDPKIISSVTLYFGQYWHDNIGHALFDGLYPAYVALIRFPPRHLQPFRILARINDCNGCWSEDIYSRFGGLGLLKQSILDKMSKGNWFMFEELIMGSGTFCQRCTQPNLQLPGGVELDASRLFRDRMYQQHGVFYPIIR
;
A
#
# COMPACT_ATOMS: atom_id res chain seq x y z
N MET A 1 -59.45 7.47 -17.05
CA MET A 1 -58.68 8.70 -17.33
C MET A 1 -57.36 8.65 -16.58
N PRO A 2 -56.20 8.67 -17.25
CA PRO A 2 -54.91 8.55 -16.58
C PRO A 2 -54.54 9.86 -15.89
N ARG A 3 -54.03 9.77 -14.65
CA ARG A 3 -53.53 10.90 -13.87
C ARG A 3 -52.27 11.46 -14.54
N LYS A 4 -52.29 12.75 -14.88
CA LYS A 4 -51.09 13.50 -15.27
C LYS A 4 -50.19 13.63 -14.04
N GLU A 5 -49.18 12.80 -13.94
CA GLU A 5 -48.12 12.97 -12.94
C GLU A 5 -47.28 14.21 -13.26
N ASN A 6 -47.00 14.98 -12.22
CA ASN A 6 -46.44 16.32 -12.30
C ASN A 6 -44.92 16.24 -12.51
N ILE A 7 -44.49 16.26 -13.78
CA ILE A 7 -43.09 16.16 -14.25
C ILE A 7 -42.13 17.15 -13.56
N LYS A 8 -42.64 18.23 -12.95
CA LYS A 8 -41.81 19.24 -12.27
C LYS A 8 -41.14 18.73 -10.98
N SER A 9 -41.61 17.65 -10.34
CA SER A 9 -40.98 17.13 -9.12
C SER A 9 -39.79 16.18 -9.36
N LEU A 10 -39.58 15.72 -10.60
CA LEU A 10 -38.52 14.77 -10.95
C LEU A 10 -37.18 15.44 -11.30
N ILE A 11 -37.22 16.71 -11.71
CA ILE A 11 -36.03 17.45 -12.21
C ILE A 11 -34.94 17.64 -11.12
N PRO A 12 -35.25 17.95 -9.84
CA PRO A 12 -34.21 18.14 -8.83
C PRO A 12 -33.47 16.84 -8.48
N ASN A 13 -34.16 15.70 -8.51
CA ASN A 13 -33.57 14.40 -8.19
C ASN A 13 -32.66 13.89 -9.31
N VAL A 14 -33.04 14.11 -10.57
CA VAL A 14 -32.19 13.75 -11.73
C VAL A 14 -30.90 14.59 -11.74
N LEU A 15 -30.99 15.89 -11.46
CA LEU A 15 -29.82 16.76 -11.39
C LEU A 15 -28.85 16.37 -10.27
N LYS A 16 -29.35 15.90 -9.13
CA LYS A 16 -28.52 15.41 -8.01
C LYS A 16 -27.78 14.12 -8.36
N VAL A 17 -28.44 13.19 -9.06
CA VAL A 17 -27.82 11.94 -9.52
C VAL A 17 -26.74 12.21 -10.57
N VAL A 18 -27.03 13.08 -11.55
CA VAL A 18 -26.07 13.44 -12.60
C VAL A 18 -24.85 14.17 -12.03
N LYS A 19 -25.05 15.06 -11.04
CA LYS A 19 -23.94 15.75 -10.38
C LYS A 19 -23.03 14.78 -9.61
N ASN A 20 -23.61 13.85 -8.86
CA ASN A 20 -22.84 12.81 -8.15
C ASN A 20 -22.04 11.92 -9.11
N GLN A 21 -22.59 11.55 -10.28
CA GLN A 21 -21.87 10.77 -11.28
C GLN A 21 -20.71 11.54 -11.93
N ILE A 22 -20.88 12.85 -12.16
CA ILE A 22 -19.81 13.71 -12.71
C ILE A 22 -18.69 13.87 -11.68
N ASP A 23 -19.03 14.07 -10.41
CA ASP A 23 -18.05 14.23 -9.33
C ASP A 23 -17.27 12.91 -9.09
N GLU A 24 -17.91 11.74 -9.16
CA GLU A 24 -17.24 10.43 -9.13
C GLU A 24 -16.29 10.23 -10.31
N GLN A 25 -16.70 10.59 -11.53
CA GLN A 25 -15.81 10.49 -12.70
C GLN A 25 -14.64 11.47 -12.66
N HIS A 26 -14.82 12.66 -12.08
CA HIS A 26 -13.73 13.61 -11.87
C HIS A 26 -12.74 13.09 -10.83
N TYR A 27 -13.24 12.56 -9.70
CA TYR A 27 -12.42 11.99 -8.64
C TYR A 27 -11.62 10.76 -9.12
N LEU A 28 -12.23 9.88 -9.93
CA LEU A 28 -11.52 8.76 -10.56
C LEU A 28 -10.42 9.22 -11.52
N LYS A 29 -10.65 10.31 -12.28
CA LYS A 29 -9.64 10.86 -13.19
C LYS A 29 -8.50 11.57 -12.45
N GLU A 30 -8.78 12.27 -11.36
CA GLU A 30 -7.73 12.91 -10.55
C GLU A 30 -6.95 11.89 -9.71
N SER A 31 -7.61 10.92 -9.08
CA SER A 31 -6.93 9.82 -8.39
C SER A 31 -6.06 9.01 -9.35
N GLN A 32 -6.47 8.80 -10.59
CA GLN A 32 -5.62 8.22 -11.64
C GLN A 32 -4.43 9.12 -12.02
N LYS A 33 -4.62 10.45 -12.11
CA LYS A 33 -3.53 11.40 -12.38
C LYS A 33 -2.50 11.48 -11.25
N HIS A 34 -2.93 11.39 -9.99
CA HIS A 34 -2.06 11.47 -8.81
C HIS A 34 -1.44 10.12 -8.42
N ALA A 35 -2.13 9.00 -8.66
CA ALA A 35 -1.58 7.66 -8.42
C ALA A 35 -0.44 7.29 -9.40
N LEU A 36 -0.30 8.04 -10.50
CA LEU A 36 0.50 7.64 -11.64
C LEU A 36 1.42 8.77 -12.12
N THR A 37 2.28 9.30 -11.25
CA THR A 37 3.59 9.80 -11.71
C THR A 37 4.43 8.59 -12.12
N TYR A 38 4.09 7.98 -13.25
CA TYR A 38 4.99 7.09 -13.96
C TYR A 38 6.10 7.95 -14.54
N THR A 39 7.30 7.84 -14.00
CA THR A 39 8.46 8.19 -14.79
C THR A 39 8.49 7.22 -15.97
N ASN A 40 8.38 7.76 -17.20
CA ASN A 40 8.85 7.11 -18.42
C ASN A 40 10.38 6.96 -18.36
N SER A 41 10.86 6.33 -17.30
CA SER A 41 12.23 5.92 -17.09
C SER A 41 12.44 4.75 -18.05
N LYS A 42 12.83 5.06 -19.29
CA LYS A 42 13.69 4.15 -20.05
C LYS A 42 14.71 3.63 -19.06
N PHE A 43 14.78 2.31 -18.84
CA PHE A 43 15.73 1.66 -17.94
C PHE A 43 17.08 2.38 -18.01
N ILE A 44 17.35 3.29 -17.07
CA ILE A 44 18.67 3.85 -16.93
C ILE A 44 19.47 2.68 -16.39
N HIS A 45 20.36 2.15 -17.22
CA HIS A 45 21.23 0.99 -16.99
C HIS A 45 22.14 1.22 -15.77
N HIS A 46 21.57 1.21 -14.58
CA HIS A 46 22.28 0.73 -13.41
C HIS A 46 22.11 -0.78 -13.39
N ASN A 47 23.19 -1.52 -13.09
CA ASN A 47 23.24 -2.97 -12.89
C ASN A 47 22.33 -3.42 -11.73
N LYS A 48 21.04 -3.13 -11.81
CA LYS A 48 20.01 -3.61 -10.89
C LYS A 48 19.56 -4.95 -11.42
N THR A 49 19.70 -5.97 -10.58
CA THR A 49 19.20 -7.31 -10.86
C THR A 49 17.67 -7.24 -11.09
N VAL A 50 17.13 -8.14 -11.92
CA VAL A 50 15.67 -8.28 -12.08
C VAL A 50 15.07 -9.35 -11.15
N GLU A 51 15.93 -10.09 -10.48
CA GLU A 51 15.57 -11.09 -9.48
C GLU A 51 14.98 -10.43 -8.23
N THR A 52 13.94 -11.06 -7.68
CA THR A 52 13.34 -10.64 -6.42
C THR A 52 14.27 -11.00 -5.26
N THR A 53 14.59 -10.03 -4.40
CA THR A 53 15.29 -10.30 -3.13
C THR A 53 14.40 -9.95 -1.95
N ILE A 54 14.58 -10.66 -0.84
CA ILE A 54 13.71 -10.56 0.33
C ILE A 54 14.56 -10.46 1.59
N GLU A 55 14.32 -9.43 2.39
CA GLU A 55 14.87 -9.26 3.73
C GLU A 55 13.73 -9.26 4.74
N CYS A 56 13.76 -10.14 5.73
CA CYS A 56 12.71 -10.23 6.75
C CYS A 56 13.26 -10.01 8.16
N VAL A 57 12.52 -9.26 8.97
CA VAL A 57 12.87 -8.90 10.34
C VAL A 57 11.71 -9.27 11.29
N GLY A 58 12.06 -9.80 12.46
CA GLY A 58 11.09 -10.20 13.50
C GLY A 58 10.75 -11.69 13.46
N SER A 59 9.97 -12.13 14.45
CA SER A 59 9.46 -13.51 14.52
C SER A 59 8.34 -13.73 13.49
N LEU A 60 8.05 -14.97 13.11
CA LEU A 60 6.96 -15.28 12.16
C LEU A 60 5.61 -14.66 12.52
N TYR A 61 5.33 -14.50 13.82
CA TYR A 61 4.09 -13.88 14.29
C TYR A 61 4.01 -12.36 13.98
N ASN A 62 5.16 -11.70 13.96
CA ASN A 62 5.34 -10.25 13.80
C ASN A 62 6.39 -9.97 12.73
N GLN A 63 6.38 -10.74 11.65
CA GLN A 63 7.40 -10.64 10.60
C GLN A 63 7.07 -9.47 9.69
N SER A 64 8.07 -8.63 9.43
CA SER A 64 8.01 -7.61 8.38
C SER A 64 9.05 -7.99 7.33
N CYS A 65 8.70 -7.90 6.05
CA CYS A 65 9.61 -8.19 4.96
C CYS A 65 9.68 -7.02 3.98
N LEU A 66 10.91 -6.69 3.59
CA LEU A 66 11.26 -5.81 2.50
C LEU A 66 11.54 -6.67 1.28
N TYR A 67 10.88 -6.34 0.18
CA TYR A 67 11.03 -6.97 -1.11
C TYR A 67 11.64 -5.98 -2.09
N HIS A 68 12.68 -6.39 -2.79
CA HIS A 68 13.17 -5.70 -3.98
C HIS A 68 12.71 -6.42 -5.22
N ASN A 69 12.28 -5.68 -6.25
CA ASN A 69 11.77 -6.23 -7.50
C ASN A 69 10.64 -7.25 -7.27
N LEU A 70 9.65 -6.92 -6.45
CA LEU A 70 8.46 -7.76 -6.30
C LEU A 70 7.49 -7.47 -7.44
N TYR A 71 7.01 -8.52 -8.10
CA TYR A 71 6.14 -8.37 -9.25
C TYR A 71 4.67 -8.49 -8.85
N TYR A 72 3.80 -7.87 -9.64
CA TYR A 72 2.35 -7.94 -9.46
C TYR A 72 1.65 -8.11 -10.80
N VAL A 73 0.87 -9.18 -10.94
CA VAL A 73 0.16 -9.55 -12.17
C VAL A 73 -1.10 -10.31 -11.80
N ASP A 74 -2.20 -10.07 -12.53
CA ASP A 74 -3.47 -10.79 -12.36
C ASP A 74 -3.91 -10.89 -10.88
N SER A 75 -3.83 -9.76 -10.17
CA SER A 75 -4.16 -9.61 -8.74
C SER A 75 -3.24 -10.33 -7.74
N GLU A 76 -2.09 -10.84 -8.18
CA GLU A 76 -1.20 -11.64 -7.35
C GLU A 76 0.22 -11.06 -7.28
N PHE A 77 0.80 -11.11 -6.08
CA PHE A 77 2.23 -10.87 -5.90
C PHE A 77 3.03 -12.08 -6.37
N MET A 78 4.13 -11.84 -7.07
CA MET A 78 4.98 -12.83 -7.68
C MET A 78 6.45 -12.56 -7.38
N VAL A 79 7.13 -13.55 -6.80
CA VAL A 79 8.58 -13.63 -6.62
C VAL A 79 9.15 -14.30 -7.87
N LEU A 80 10.07 -13.62 -8.55
CA LEU A 80 10.80 -14.17 -9.68
C LEU A 80 12.24 -14.44 -9.25
N THR A 81 12.66 -15.71 -9.28
CA THR A 81 13.95 -16.15 -8.73
C THR A 81 14.64 -17.16 -9.65
N VAL A 82 15.94 -17.36 -9.47
CA VAL A 82 16.70 -18.40 -10.15
C VAL A 82 16.83 -19.65 -9.26
N LYS A 83 16.94 -20.82 -9.88
CA LYS A 83 17.16 -22.10 -9.20
C LYS A 83 18.44 -22.03 -8.35
N GLY A 84 18.31 -22.38 -7.07
CA GLY A 84 19.41 -22.35 -6.11
C GLY A 84 19.56 -21.02 -5.36
N THR A 85 18.79 -19.99 -5.71
CA THR A 85 18.69 -18.77 -4.91
C THR A 85 18.11 -19.11 -3.52
N TYR A 86 18.76 -18.60 -2.48
CA TYR A 86 18.27 -18.73 -1.12
C TYR A 86 17.30 -17.59 -0.81
N LEU A 87 16.06 -17.93 -0.44
CA LEU A 87 15.09 -16.99 0.11
C LEU A 87 14.87 -17.29 1.59
N PRO A 88 14.76 -16.27 2.46
CA PRO A 88 14.39 -16.50 3.85
C PRO A 88 12.97 -17.08 3.93
N THR A 89 12.58 -17.64 5.07
CA THR A 89 11.15 -17.92 5.30
C THR A 89 10.38 -16.60 5.35
N TYR A 90 9.48 -16.38 4.39
CA TYR A 90 8.64 -15.19 4.32
C TYR A 90 7.15 -15.57 4.38
N SER A 91 6.45 -15.05 5.40
CA SER A 91 5.03 -15.27 5.60
C SER A 91 4.48 -14.12 6.43
N VAL A 92 3.96 -13.11 5.75
CA VAL A 92 3.66 -11.81 6.36
C VAL A 92 2.17 -11.61 6.54
N ARG A 93 1.76 -11.01 7.66
CA ARG A 93 0.38 -10.57 7.86
C ARG A 93 0.27 -9.09 7.52
N ILE A 94 -0.67 -8.75 6.65
CA ILE A 94 -0.88 -7.37 6.17
C ILE A 94 -2.02 -6.67 6.90
N ASP A 95 -2.80 -7.41 7.68
CA ASP A 95 -4.01 -6.94 8.36
C ASP A 95 -4.08 -7.56 9.75
N ALA A 96 -4.48 -6.73 10.70
CA ALA A 96 -4.67 -7.08 12.10
C ALA A 96 -5.69 -8.23 12.28
N PHE A 97 -6.81 -8.20 11.58
CA PHE A 97 -7.94 -9.11 11.74
C PHE A 97 -7.93 -10.29 10.77
N VAL A 98 -7.07 -10.27 9.74
CA VAL A 98 -6.80 -11.46 8.91
C VAL A 98 -5.67 -12.28 9.52
N LEU A 99 -6.02 -13.47 10.03
CA LEU A 99 -5.06 -14.39 10.66
C LEU A 99 -4.22 -15.18 9.65
N TRP A 100 -4.66 -15.24 8.39
CA TRP A 100 -3.94 -15.95 7.34
C TRP A 100 -2.78 -15.09 6.82
N PRO A 101 -1.58 -15.66 6.69
CA PRO A 101 -0.47 -14.93 6.11
C PRO A 101 -0.67 -14.73 4.61
N THR A 102 -0.04 -13.69 4.10
CA THR A 102 0.14 -13.42 2.67
C THR A 102 1.51 -13.93 2.26
N THR A 103 1.53 -14.86 1.30
CA THR A 103 2.75 -15.39 0.70
C THR A 103 2.66 -15.13 -0.81
N PRO A 104 3.53 -14.30 -1.39
CA PRO A 104 3.65 -14.17 -2.83
C PRO A 104 3.83 -15.53 -3.52
N LYS A 105 3.28 -15.69 -4.71
CA LYS A 105 3.57 -16.86 -5.56
C LYS A 105 5.02 -16.80 -6.04
N GLU A 106 5.58 -17.94 -6.38
CA GLU A 106 6.95 -18.04 -6.83
C GLU A 106 7.04 -18.62 -8.24
N ARG A 107 7.90 -18.03 -9.06
CA ARG A 107 8.31 -18.57 -10.35
C ARG A 107 9.83 -18.67 -10.40
N VAL A 108 10.31 -19.90 -10.52
CA VAL A 108 11.74 -20.23 -10.54
C VAL A 108 12.20 -20.41 -11.98
N PHE A 109 13.33 -19.81 -12.34
CA PHE A 109 13.99 -19.93 -13.64
C PHE A 109 15.25 -20.79 -13.52
N ASP A 110 15.60 -21.53 -14.58
CA ASP A 110 16.80 -22.37 -14.57
C ASP A 110 18.11 -21.57 -14.53
N SER A 111 18.10 -20.36 -15.12
CA SER A 111 19.25 -19.46 -15.15
C SER A 111 18.82 -17.99 -15.03
N TYR A 112 19.76 -17.13 -14.61
CA TYR A 112 19.55 -15.69 -14.60
C TYR A 112 19.29 -15.11 -16.01
N SER A 113 19.90 -15.70 -17.04
CA SER A 113 19.67 -15.30 -18.44
C SER A 113 18.21 -15.51 -18.86
N ASP A 114 17.60 -16.63 -18.46
CA ASP A 114 16.19 -16.92 -18.76
C ASP A 114 15.25 -15.98 -18.01
N LEU A 115 15.55 -15.69 -16.74
CA LEU A 115 14.84 -14.70 -15.95
C LEU A 115 14.94 -13.31 -16.59
N GLU A 116 16.14 -12.86 -16.94
CA GLU A 116 16.35 -11.55 -17.54
C GLU A 116 15.65 -11.42 -18.89
N LYS A 117 15.73 -12.45 -19.74
CA LYS A 117 15.00 -12.50 -21.01
C LYS A 117 13.49 -12.43 -20.77
N PHE A 118 12.96 -13.18 -19.81
CA PHE A 118 11.54 -13.14 -19.45
C PHE A 118 11.13 -11.73 -19.02
N VAL A 119 11.83 -11.12 -18.07
CA VAL A 119 11.49 -9.79 -17.55
C VAL A 119 11.59 -8.72 -18.63
N ARG A 120 12.68 -8.68 -19.38
CA ARG A 120 12.96 -7.59 -20.33
C ARG A 120 12.27 -7.73 -21.68
N THR A 121 11.94 -8.95 -22.09
CA THR A 121 11.43 -9.22 -23.46
C THR A 121 10.00 -9.73 -23.46
N VAL A 122 9.60 -10.50 -22.45
CA VAL A 122 8.27 -11.14 -22.43
C VAL A 122 7.26 -10.28 -21.69
N ILE A 123 7.60 -9.83 -20.46
CA ILE A 123 6.63 -9.15 -19.61
C ILE A 123 6.75 -7.63 -19.57
N ASP A 124 7.95 -7.07 -19.80
CA ASP A 124 8.25 -5.62 -19.80
C ASP A 124 7.44 -4.83 -18.76
N PRO A 125 7.70 -5.06 -17.45
CA PRO A 125 6.80 -4.63 -16.39
C PRO A 125 6.81 -3.10 -16.23
N LYS A 126 5.64 -2.55 -15.88
CA LYS A 126 5.53 -1.15 -15.43
C LYS A 126 6.14 -1.00 -14.05
N ILE A 127 7.19 -0.21 -13.95
CA ILE A 127 7.92 -0.01 -12.71
C ILE A 127 7.14 0.94 -11.78
N ILE A 128 6.88 0.48 -10.56
CA ILE A 128 6.40 1.28 -9.44
C ILE A 128 7.65 1.65 -8.63
N SER A 129 8.22 2.81 -8.95
CA SER A 129 9.43 3.31 -8.31
C SER A 129 9.15 3.78 -6.88
N SER A 130 10.23 3.87 -6.10
CA SER A 130 10.22 4.29 -4.68
C SER A 130 9.61 3.26 -3.72
N VAL A 131 9.88 3.46 -2.42
CA VAL A 131 9.35 2.61 -1.35
C VAL A 131 7.82 2.61 -1.38
N THR A 132 7.23 1.43 -1.40
CA THR A 132 5.80 1.20 -1.23
C THR A 132 5.54 0.47 0.08
N LEU A 133 4.64 1.00 0.90
CA LEU A 133 4.18 0.36 2.13
C LEU A 133 2.82 -0.30 1.88
N TYR A 134 2.73 -1.61 2.04
CA TYR A 134 1.51 -2.38 1.80
C TYR A 134 0.88 -2.93 3.09
N PHE A 135 -0.41 -2.67 3.28
CA PHE A 135 -1.24 -3.21 4.36
C PHE A 135 -2.72 -3.29 3.95
N GLY A 136 -3.53 -3.99 4.75
CA GLY A 136 -4.98 -4.05 4.63
C GLY A 136 -5.69 -3.48 5.86
N GLN A 137 -6.90 -2.94 5.63
CA GLN A 137 -7.78 -2.47 6.68
C GLN A 137 -9.26 -2.48 6.20
N TYR A 138 -10.11 -3.25 6.89
CA TYR A 138 -11.55 -3.34 6.61
C TYR A 138 -12.36 -2.12 7.06
N TRP A 139 -12.04 -1.56 8.23
CA TRP A 139 -12.83 -0.50 8.88
C TRP A 139 -12.17 0.87 8.75
N HIS A 140 -11.63 1.18 7.57
CA HIS A 140 -10.92 2.43 7.36
C HIS A 140 -11.85 3.66 7.37
N ASP A 141 -13.16 3.48 7.25
CA ASP A 141 -14.17 4.51 7.46
C ASP A 141 -14.18 5.05 8.90
N ASN A 142 -13.80 4.22 9.87
CA ASN A 142 -13.53 4.64 11.23
C ASN A 142 -12.06 5.07 11.37
N ILE A 143 -11.83 6.35 11.70
CA ILE A 143 -10.47 6.89 11.76
C ILE A 143 -9.58 6.23 12.83
N GLY A 144 -10.16 5.77 13.94
CA GLY A 144 -9.42 5.05 14.97
C GLY A 144 -8.88 3.73 14.43
N HIS A 145 -9.73 2.94 13.79
CA HIS A 145 -9.33 1.69 13.14
C HIS A 145 -8.33 1.97 12.00
N ALA A 146 -8.60 2.95 11.14
CA ALA A 146 -7.73 3.32 10.04
C ALA A 146 -6.28 3.62 10.50
N LEU A 147 -6.14 4.34 11.61
CA LEU A 147 -4.84 4.69 12.16
C LEU A 147 -4.20 3.53 12.91
N PHE A 148 -4.91 2.88 13.83
CA PHE A 148 -4.28 2.01 14.82
C PHE A 148 -4.24 0.53 14.44
N ASP A 149 -5.14 0.03 13.59
CA ASP A 149 -5.04 -1.35 13.10
C ASP A 149 -4.48 -1.46 11.68
N GLY A 150 -4.41 -0.34 10.95
CA GLY A 150 -3.89 -0.27 9.59
C GLY A 150 -2.56 0.48 9.50
N LEU A 151 -2.61 1.81 9.57
CA LEU A 151 -1.47 2.67 9.21
C LEU A 151 -0.30 2.59 10.20
N TYR A 152 -0.56 2.66 11.50
CA TYR A 152 0.46 2.56 12.54
C TYR A 152 1.24 1.24 12.45
N PRO A 153 0.62 0.05 12.47
CA PRO A 153 1.36 -1.19 12.43
C PRO A 153 2.12 -1.37 11.11
N ALA A 154 1.59 -0.88 9.98
CA ALA A 154 2.33 -0.83 8.73
C ALA A 154 3.57 0.11 8.83
N TYR A 155 3.43 1.26 9.48
CA TYR A 155 4.56 2.17 9.68
C TYR A 155 5.64 1.59 10.60
N VAL A 156 5.27 0.81 11.61
CA VAL A 156 6.23 0.03 12.40
C VAL A 156 7.05 -0.91 11.51
N ALA A 157 6.38 -1.61 10.57
CA ALA A 157 7.06 -2.47 9.60
C ALA A 157 8.05 -1.69 8.74
N LEU A 158 7.71 -0.46 8.34
CA LEU A 158 8.60 0.44 7.58
C LEU A 158 9.84 0.89 8.39
N ILE A 159 9.67 1.22 9.67
CA ILE A 159 10.77 1.69 10.53
C ILE A 159 11.86 0.63 10.69
N ARG A 160 11.49 -0.67 10.66
CA ARG A 160 12.44 -1.79 10.74
C ARG A 160 13.46 -1.86 9.61
N PHE A 161 13.21 -1.14 8.51
CA PHE A 161 14.10 -1.07 7.35
C PHE A 161 14.64 0.35 7.17
N PRO A 162 15.40 0.90 8.14
CA PRO A 162 15.92 2.26 8.05
C PRO A 162 16.85 2.41 6.84
N PRO A 163 16.96 3.61 6.25
CA PRO A 163 16.33 4.88 6.66
C PRO A 163 14.98 5.16 5.96
N ARG A 164 14.28 4.15 5.42
CA ARG A 164 13.15 4.33 4.49
C ARG A 164 12.00 5.18 5.02
N HIS A 165 11.72 5.10 6.32
CA HIS A 165 10.68 5.91 6.98
C HIS A 165 10.94 7.43 6.96
N LEU A 166 12.19 7.85 6.72
CA LEU A 166 12.58 9.26 6.63
C LEU A 166 12.25 9.92 5.28
N GLN A 167 11.97 9.11 4.25
CA GLN A 167 11.65 9.60 2.91
C GLN A 167 10.14 9.55 2.64
N PRO A 168 9.65 10.25 1.60
CA PRO A 168 8.32 9.99 1.05
C PRO A 168 8.21 8.55 0.54
N PHE A 169 7.06 7.92 0.76
CA PHE A 169 6.74 6.57 0.30
C PHE A 169 5.30 6.51 -0.21
N ARG A 170 5.01 5.54 -1.08
CA ARG A 170 3.66 5.29 -1.56
C ARG A 170 2.95 4.35 -0.59
N ILE A 171 1.67 4.57 -0.34
CA ILE A 171 0.85 3.57 0.35
C ILE A 171 0.11 2.73 -0.68
N LEU A 172 0.27 1.42 -0.60
CA LEU A 172 -0.64 0.46 -1.23
C LEU A 172 -1.58 -0.04 -0.13
N ALA A 173 -2.88 0.19 -0.27
CA ALA A 173 -3.83 -0.22 0.77
C ALA A 173 -4.91 -1.15 0.22
N ARG A 174 -5.10 -2.28 0.89
CA ARG A 174 -6.28 -3.12 0.74
C ARG A 174 -7.41 -2.56 1.62
N ILE A 175 -8.17 -1.65 1.05
CA ILE A 175 -9.32 -1.00 1.70
C ILE A 175 -10.55 -1.10 0.79
N ASN A 176 -11.73 -0.98 1.38
CA ASN A 176 -12.98 -0.94 0.62
C ASN A 176 -13.12 0.41 -0.12
N ASP A 177 -13.98 0.44 -1.13
CA ASP A 177 -14.38 1.70 -1.70
C ASP A 177 -15.38 2.38 -0.75
N CYS A 178 -15.09 3.62 -0.37
CA CYS A 178 -16.02 4.43 0.41
C CYS A 178 -16.06 5.86 -0.13
N ASN A 179 -17.21 6.51 0.02
CA ASN A 179 -17.37 7.89 -0.40
C ASN A 179 -17.06 8.82 0.79
N GLY A 180 -15.96 9.56 0.70
CA GLY A 180 -15.61 10.60 1.68
C GLY A 180 -14.92 10.12 2.95
N CYS A 181 -14.31 8.91 2.98
CA CYS A 181 -13.51 8.53 4.17
C CYS A 181 -12.26 9.38 4.27
N TRP A 182 -12.10 10.03 5.42
CA TRP A 182 -10.94 10.87 5.72
C TRP A 182 -9.64 10.06 5.76
N SER A 183 -9.72 8.75 6.03
CA SER A 183 -8.57 7.85 6.05
C SER A 183 -7.78 7.88 4.74
N GLU A 184 -8.44 8.04 3.60
CA GLU A 184 -7.77 7.99 2.30
C GLU A 184 -6.87 9.22 2.08
N ASP A 185 -7.37 10.41 2.44
CA ASP A 185 -6.57 11.64 2.44
C ASP A 185 -5.41 11.55 3.45
N ILE A 186 -5.69 11.04 4.65
CA ILE A 186 -4.67 10.84 5.69
C ILE A 186 -3.59 9.87 5.22
N TYR A 187 -3.94 8.73 4.63
CA TYR A 187 -2.99 7.77 4.08
C TYR A 187 -2.16 8.41 2.97
N SER A 188 -2.81 9.08 2.03
CA SER A 188 -2.16 9.75 0.91
C SER A 188 -1.11 10.77 1.38
N ARG A 189 -1.48 11.64 2.33
CA ARG A 189 -0.59 12.65 2.93
C ARG A 189 0.50 12.02 3.78
N PHE A 190 0.16 11.05 4.63
CA PHE A 190 1.13 10.40 5.50
C PHE A 190 2.24 9.71 4.70
N GLY A 191 1.92 9.07 3.58
CA GLY A 191 2.93 8.50 2.67
C GLY A 191 3.75 9.59 1.97
N GLY A 192 3.11 10.66 1.51
CA GLY A 192 3.76 11.75 0.78
C GLY A 192 3.94 11.47 -0.72
N LEU A 193 3.81 10.21 -1.16
CA LEU A 193 3.70 9.84 -2.59
C LEU A 193 2.29 9.35 -2.98
N GLY A 194 1.31 9.56 -2.10
CA GLY A 194 -0.08 9.23 -2.35
C GLY A 194 -0.48 7.79 -1.99
N LEU A 195 -1.77 7.52 -2.22
CA LEU A 195 -2.44 6.25 -1.96
C LEU A 195 -2.78 5.55 -3.28
N LEU A 196 -2.35 4.29 -3.41
CA LEU A 196 -2.81 3.35 -4.41
C LEU A 196 -3.73 2.33 -3.73
N LYS A 197 -5.01 2.28 -4.10
CA LYS A 197 -5.92 1.23 -3.64
C LYS A 197 -5.57 -0.09 -4.34
N GLN A 198 -5.52 -1.18 -3.59
CA GLN A 198 -5.29 -2.51 -4.16
C GLN A 198 -6.32 -2.85 -5.23
N SER A 199 -7.60 -2.49 -5.03
CA SER A 199 -8.68 -2.73 -6.00
C SER A 199 -8.44 -2.06 -7.36
N ILE A 200 -7.71 -0.95 -7.39
CA ILE A 200 -7.30 -0.27 -8.63
C ILE A 200 -6.15 -1.04 -9.27
N LEU A 201 -5.13 -1.42 -8.49
CA LEU A 201 -4.00 -2.21 -8.99
C LEU A 201 -4.45 -3.59 -9.50
N ASP A 202 -5.42 -4.22 -8.86
CA ASP A 202 -6.08 -5.46 -9.29
C ASP A 202 -6.65 -5.32 -10.71
N LYS A 203 -7.41 -4.24 -10.95
CA LYS A 203 -8.00 -3.98 -12.28
C LYS A 203 -6.91 -3.71 -13.31
N MET A 204 -5.87 -2.98 -12.93
CA MET A 204 -4.76 -2.62 -13.81
C MET A 204 -3.85 -3.79 -14.14
N SER A 205 -3.71 -4.78 -13.25
CA SER A 205 -2.78 -5.91 -13.39
C SER A 205 -3.31 -7.05 -14.25
N LYS A 206 -4.57 -6.99 -14.70
CA LYS A 206 -5.13 -7.95 -15.65
C LYS A 206 -4.34 -7.94 -16.95
N GLY A 207 -3.56 -8.98 -17.19
CA GLY A 207 -2.65 -9.10 -18.34
C GLY A 207 -1.51 -8.09 -18.38
N ASN A 208 -1.26 -7.33 -17.30
CA ASN A 208 -0.19 -6.34 -17.23
C ASN A 208 0.68 -6.61 -16.00
N TRP A 209 1.99 -6.58 -16.20
CA TRP A 209 2.95 -6.76 -15.11
C TRP A 209 3.33 -5.41 -14.51
N PHE A 210 3.38 -5.37 -13.19
CA PHE A 210 3.98 -4.29 -12.42
C PHE A 210 5.17 -4.81 -11.63
N MET A 211 6.17 -3.98 -11.40
CA MET A 211 7.32 -4.31 -10.57
C MET A 211 7.52 -3.21 -9.54
N PHE A 212 7.43 -3.56 -8.26
CA PHE A 212 7.81 -2.67 -7.17
C PHE A 212 9.33 -2.69 -7.00
N GLU A 213 9.95 -1.52 -7.09
CA GLU A 213 11.38 -1.39 -6.82
C GLU A 213 11.71 -1.75 -5.36
N GLU A 214 10.89 -1.24 -4.43
CA GLU A 214 10.91 -1.59 -3.01
C GLU A 214 9.47 -1.67 -2.49
N LEU A 215 9.09 -2.81 -1.91
CA LEU A 215 7.81 -2.99 -1.23
C LEU A 215 8.03 -3.56 0.17
N ILE A 216 7.41 -2.95 1.17
CA ILE A 216 7.42 -3.43 2.55
C ILE A 216 6.01 -3.87 2.91
N MET A 217 5.89 -5.08 3.46
CA MET A 217 4.66 -5.62 4.01
C MET A 217 4.94 -6.49 5.23
N GLY A 218 3.93 -6.67 6.08
CA GLY A 218 4.06 -7.38 7.35
C GLY A 218 3.87 -6.48 8.56
N SER A 219 2.66 -5.92 8.66
CA SER A 219 2.16 -5.19 9.82
C SER A 219 1.86 -6.11 11.02
N GLY A 220 1.89 -7.43 10.82
CA GLY A 220 1.82 -8.42 11.90
C GLY A 220 0.55 -8.29 12.73
N THR A 221 0.70 -8.37 14.05
CA THR A 221 -0.35 -7.97 15.02
C THR A 221 0.06 -6.73 15.80
N PHE A 222 0.91 -5.87 15.24
CA PHE A 222 1.33 -4.67 15.95
C PHE A 222 0.09 -3.86 16.33
N CYS A 223 0.12 -3.27 17.52
CA CYS A 223 -0.97 -2.44 18.05
C CYS A 223 -2.33 -3.13 18.32
N GLN A 224 -2.53 -4.42 18.00
CA GLN A 224 -3.85 -5.06 18.16
C GLN A 224 -4.37 -5.16 19.60
N ARG A 225 -3.50 -5.03 20.61
CA ARG A 225 -3.89 -5.06 22.03
C ARG A 225 -2.93 -4.22 22.87
N CYS A 226 -3.36 -3.03 23.30
CA CYS A 226 -2.61 -2.23 24.27
C CYS A 226 -2.88 -2.73 25.69
N THR A 227 -2.32 -3.89 26.04
CA THR A 227 -2.42 -4.45 27.41
C THR A 227 -1.25 -4.03 28.29
N GLN A 228 -0.35 -3.16 27.80
CA GLN A 228 0.80 -2.70 28.55
C GLN A 228 0.38 -1.60 29.54
N PRO A 229 0.76 -1.67 30.83
CA PRO A 229 0.41 -0.67 31.85
C PRO A 229 0.89 0.75 31.52
N ASN A 230 1.93 0.88 30.69
CA ASN A 230 2.52 2.16 30.29
C ASN A 230 1.88 2.75 29.02
N LEU A 231 0.76 2.18 28.53
CA LEU A 231 0.02 2.62 27.35
C LEU A 231 0.84 2.62 26.05
N GLN A 232 1.97 1.91 26.03
CA GLN A 232 2.78 1.79 24.83
C GLN A 232 2.18 0.79 23.84
N LEU A 233 2.25 1.14 22.55
CA LEU A 233 1.73 0.31 21.47
C LEU A 233 2.70 -0.85 21.23
N PRO A 234 2.25 -2.13 21.34
CA PRO A 234 3.14 -3.28 21.26
C PRO A 234 3.82 -3.43 19.90
N GLY A 235 5.09 -3.86 19.93
CA GLY A 235 5.92 -4.17 18.76
C GLY A 235 6.62 -2.99 18.09
N GLY A 236 6.48 -1.79 18.66
CA GLY A 236 7.17 -0.58 18.18
C GLY A 236 7.85 0.23 19.29
N VAL A 237 7.94 -0.29 20.50
CA VAL A 237 8.52 0.43 21.65
C VAL A 237 10.02 0.59 21.48
N GLU A 238 10.68 -0.51 21.15
CA GLU A 238 12.11 -0.60 20.86
C GLU A 238 12.52 0.22 19.63
N LEU A 239 11.54 0.61 18.80
CA LEU A 239 11.72 1.42 17.59
C LEU A 239 11.31 2.88 17.80
N ASP A 240 10.84 3.26 19.00
CA ASP A 240 10.27 4.58 19.26
C ASP A 240 9.15 4.97 18.27
N ALA A 241 8.40 3.96 17.83
CA ALA A 241 7.53 4.06 16.67
C ALA A 241 6.33 4.99 16.91
N SER A 242 5.78 5.03 18.12
CA SER A 242 4.71 5.98 18.48
C SER A 242 5.15 7.42 18.32
N ARG A 243 6.38 7.75 18.75
CA ARG A 243 6.92 9.11 18.56
C ARG A 243 7.13 9.38 17.08
N LEU A 244 7.82 8.49 16.36
CA LEU A 244 8.09 8.65 14.93
C LEU A 244 6.81 8.77 14.09
N PHE A 245 5.77 8.02 14.44
CA PHE A 245 4.47 8.06 13.76
C PHE A 245 3.76 9.40 13.99
N ARG A 246 3.67 9.84 15.25
CA ARG A 246 3.13 11.15 15.61
C ARG A 246 3.87 12.28 14.90
N ASP A 247 5.20 12.24 14.93
CA ASP A 247 6.05 13.26 14.35
C ASP A 247 5.82 13.38 12.84
N ARG A 248 5.73 12.23 12.16
CA ARG A 248 5.39 12.18 10.73
C ARG A 248 3.96 12.66 10.45
N MET A 249 2.97 12.27 11.26
CA MET A 249 1.59 12.75 11.13
C MET A 249 1.53 14.27 11.18
N TYR A 250 2.18 14.88 12.17
CA TYR A 250 2.24 16.33 12.31
C TYR A 250 2.95 17.00 11.15
N GLN A 251 4.14 16.50 10.77
CA GLN A 251 4.91 17.04 9.66
C GLN A 251 4.14 17.01 8.34
N GLN A 252 3.54 15.87 7.98
CA GLN A 252 2.85 15.69 6.69
C GLN A 252 1.51 16.44 6.61
N HIS A 253 0.92 16.80 7.77
CA HIS A 253 -0.34 17.55 7.83
C HIS A 253 -0.16 19.03 8.20
N GLY A 254 1.09 19.51 8.32
CA GLY A 254 1.37 20.91 8.63
C GLY A 254 0.90 21.34 10.02
N VAL A 255 0.83 20.40 10.96
CA VAL A 255 0.43 20.66 12.34
C VAL A 255 1.68 20.79 13.20
N PHE A 256 1.77 21.84 14.01
CA PHE A 256 2.88 22.03 14.94
C PHE A 256 2.62 21.27 16.25
N TYR A 257 3.69 20.80 16.90
CA TYR A 257 3.57 20.26 18.25
C TYR A 257 2.95 21.31 19.17
N PRO A 258 1.99 20.93 20.04
CA PRO A 258 1.66 21.77 21.17
C PRO A 258 2.94 21.97 21.99
N ILE A 259 3.44 23.21 22.04
CA ILE A 259 4.56 23.58 22.90
C ILE A 259 4.03 23.47 24.33
N ILE A 260 4.31 22.35 25.00
CA ILE A 260 4.06 22.23 26.44
C ILE A 260 5.11 23.11 27.11
N ARG A 261 4.69 24.28 27.60
CA ARG A 261 5.48 25.14 28.49
C ARG A 261 5.31 24.68 29.93
#